data_AF-A0A6C0D8T7-F1
#
_entry.id   AF-A0A6C0D8T7-F1
#
_cell.length_a   1.000
_cell.length_b   1.000
_cell.length_c   1.000
_cell.angle_alpha   90.00
_cell.angle_beta   90.00
_cell.angle_gamma   90.00
#
_symmetry.space_group_name_H-M   'P 1'
#
loop_
_entity.id
_entity.type
_entity.pdbx_description
1 polymer ?
#
loop_
_entity_poly.entity_id
_entity_poly.type
_entity_poly.pdbx_seq_one_letter_code
_entity_poly.pdbx_strand_id
1 'polypeptide(L)' 'MIFDKYISFDKKVIFSVVCSGLWIYFRTAKCYEMIPRMHLFPIIFVMTWTYLNYYEPLFLPIGLIVLTLYPILMSGGLR' A
#
# COMPACT_ATOMS: atom_id res chain seq x y z
N MET A 1 -17.26 -11.79 6.72
CA MET A 1 -16.98 -11.12 8.03
C MET A 1 -18.08 -10.10 8.32
N ILE A 2 -18.30 -9.72 9.59
CA ILE A 2 -19.49 -8.94 10.08
C ILE A 2 -19.90 -7.74 9.21
N PHE A 3 -18.95 -7.06 8.56
CA PHE A 3 -19.21 -5.92 7.66
C PHE A 3 -19.72 -6.30 6.26
N ASP A 4 -19.64 -7.58 5.86
CA ASP A 4 -20.18 -8.07 4.57
C ASP A 4 -21.69 -7.91 4.47
N LYS A 5 -22.38 -7.88 5.60
CA LYS A 5 -23.84 -7.72 5.65
C LYS A 5 -24.29 -6.26 5.44
N TYR A 6 -23.40 -5.29 5.65
CA TYR A 6 -23.76 -3.87 5.73
C TYR A 6 -23.05 -2.99 4.68
N ILE A 7 -21.91 -3.44 4.14
CA ILE A 7 -21.09 -2.66 3.23
C ILE A 7 -20.92 -3.43 1.92
N SER A 8 -21.34 -2.81 0.81
CA SER A 8 -21.12 -3.32 -0.54
C SER A 8 -19.63 -3.42 -0.85
N PHE A 9 -19.25 -4.35 -1.72
CA PHE A 9 -17.86 -4.63 -2.05
C PHE A 9 -17.11 -3.37 -2.53
N ASP A 10 -17.71 -2.58 -3.42
CA ASP A 10 -17.08 -1.37 -3.97
C ASP A 10 -16.74 -0.34 -2.89
N LYS A 11 -17.59 -0.22 -1.87
CA LYS A 11 -17.34 0.70 -0.74
C LYS A 11 -16.15 0.23 0.09
N LYS A 12 -15.93 -1.09 0.21
CA LYS A 12 -14.75 -1.65 0.91
C LYS A 12 -13.48 -1.37 0.12
N VAL A 13 -13.53 -1.48 -1.21
CA VAL A 13 -12.39 -1.14 -2.08
C VAL A 13 -12.01 0.32 -1.87
N ILE A 14 -12.96 1.25 -2.01
CA ILE A 14 -12.70 2.69 -1.83
C ILE A 14 -12.17 2.99 -0.42
N PHE A 15 -12.79 2.41 0.61
CA PHE A 15 -12.34 2.57 1.99
C PHE A 15 -10.90 2.08 2.16
N SER A 16 -10.59 0.89 1.63
CA SER A 16 -9.25 0.32 1.66
C SER A 16 -8.22 1.20 0.94
N VAL A 17 -8.56 1.75 -0.22
CA VAL A 17 -7.70 2.66 -1.00
C VAL A 17 -7.35 3.92 -0.19
N VAL A 18 -8.34 4.53 0.45
CA VAL A 18 -8.11 5.72 1.29
C VAL A 18 -7.27 5.37 2.52
N CYS A 19 -7.62 4.29 3.22
CA CYS A 19 -6.89 3.82 4.39
C CYS A 19 -5.45 3.44 4.05
N SER A 20 -5.20 2.78 2.93
CA SER A 20 -3.86 2.35 2.52
C SER A 20 -2.98 3.54 2.13
N GLY A 21 -3.55 4.54 1.45
CA GLY A 21 -2.88 5.81 1.16
C GLY A 21 -2.52 6.62 2.42
N LEU A 22 -3.45 6.74 3.38
CA LEU A 22 -3.19 7.41 4.66
C LEU A 22 -2.17 6.66 5.50
N TRP A 23 -2.30 5.33 5.59
CA TRP A 23 -1.39 4.49 6.34
C TRP A 23 0.02 4.57 5.79
N ILE A 24 0.20 4.43 4.47
CA ILE A 24 1.53 4.51 3.89
C ILE A 24 2.10 5.90 4.15
N TYR A 25 1.36 7.00 3.98
CA TYR A 25 1.89 8.33 4.23
C TYR A 25 2.42 8.54 5.67
N PHE A 26 1.61 8.17 6.68
CA PHE A 26 1.89 8.43 8.08
C PHE A 26 2.63 7.31 8.83
N ARG A 27 2.91 6.16 8.20
CA ARG A 27 3.57 5.00 8.82
C ARG A 27 4.82 5.39 9.62
N THR A 28 4.97 4.85 10.82
CA THR A 28 6.13 5.07 11.70
C THR A 28 6.87 3.80 12.07
N ALA A 29 6.33 2.61 11.73
CA ALA A 29 6.93 1.34 12.11
C ALA A 29 8.28 1.11 11.40
N LYS A 30 9.28 0.68 12.18
CA LYS A 30 10.66 0.48 11.72
C LYS A 30 10.79 -0.46 10.53
N CYS A 31 9.93 -1.47 10.45
CA CYS A 31 9.92 -2.45 9.35
C CYS A 31 9.60 -1.84 7.97
N TYR A 32 9.17 -0.57 7.91
CA TYR A 32 8.88 0.16 6.67
C TYR A 32 9.83 1.34 6.42
N GLU A 33 10.95 1.42 7.17
CA GLU A 33 11.96 2.48 7.01
C GLU A 33 12.56 2.50 5.60
N MET A 34 12.61 1.35 4.93
CA MET A 34 13.10 1.24 3.56
C MET A 34 12.22 1.95 2.53
N ILE A 35 10.93 2.15 2.82
CA ILE A 35 10.04 2.87 1.92
C ILE A 35 10.18 4.37 2.24
N PRO A 36 10.28 5.29 1.26
CA PRO A 36 10.40 6.74 1.50
C PRO A 36 9.14 7.34 2.15
N ARG A 37 9.24 7.94 3.34
CA ARG A 37 8.09 8.53 4.08
C ARG A 37 7.73 9.92 3.54
N MET A 38 6.47 10.33 3.69
CA MET A 38 5.99 11.67 3.26
C MET A 38 6.15 11.97 1.76
N HIS A 39 6.43 10.96 0.93
CA HIS A 39 6.52 11.09 -0.52
C HIS A 39 5.20 10.72 -1.19
N LEU A 40 4.88 11.40 -2.30
CA LEU A 40 3.65 11.15 -3.07
C LEU A 40 3.69 9.81 -3.82
N PHE A 41 4.87 9.36 -4.27
CA PHE A 41 4.98 8.13 -5.07
C PHE A 41 4.47 6.88 -4.32
N PRO A 42 4.91 6.58 -3.08
CA PRO A 42 4.37 5.44 -2.33
C PRO A 42 2.86 5.52 -2.11
N ILE A 43 2.32 6.73 -1.92
CA ILE A 43 0.87 6.94 -1.74
C ILE A 43 0.13 6.54 -3.02
N ILE A 44 0.50 7.16 -4.15
CA ILE A 44 -0.16 6.93 -5.44
C ILE A 44 -0.03 5.46 -5.84
N PHE A 45 1.14 4.86 -5.63
CA PHE A 45 1.38 3.45 -5.89
C PHE A 45 0.49 2.56 -5.03
N VAL A 46 0.50 2.71 -3.70
CA VAL A 46 -0.32 1.87 -2.81
C VAL A 46 -1.80 2.03 -3.10
N MET A 47 -2.28 3.25 -3.35
CA MET A 47 -3.68 3.51 -3.68
C MET A 47 -4.09 2.81 -4.97
N THR A 48 -3.29 2.96 -6.03
CA THR A 48 -3.55 2.31 -7.33
C THR A 48 -3.46 0.79 -7.22
N TRP A 49 -2.43 0.29 -6.53
CA TRP A 49 -2.22 -1.13 -6.32
C TRP A 49 -3.36 -1.77 -5.52
N THR A 50 -3.82 -1.09 -4.47
CA THR A 50 -4.96 -1.51 -3.65
C THR A 50 -6.22 -1.55 -4.50
N TYR A 51 -6.49 -0.53 -5.31
CA TYR A 51 -7.68 -0.49 -6.16
C TYR A 51 -7.73 -1.66 -7.16
N LEU A 52 -6.59 -1.98 -7.79
CA LEU A 52 -6.52 -3.03 -8.81
C LEU A 52 -6.53 -4.44 -8.23
N ASN A 53 -5.90 -4.65 -7.07
CA ASN A 53 -5.62 -5.99 -6.54
C ASN A 53 -6.37 -6.32 -5.25
N TYR A 54 -7.33 -5.49 -4.80
CA TYR A 54 -8.04 -5.67 -3.52
C TYR A 54 -8.65 -7.07 -3.33
N TYR A 55 -9.02 -7.73 -4.42
CA TYR A 55 -9.60 -9.08 -4.42
C TYR A 55 -8.62 -10.17 -3.96
N GLU A 56 -7.31 -9.95 -4.12
CA GLU A 56 -6.30 -10.95 -3.77
C GLU A 56 -5.86 -10.79 -2.32
N PRO A 57 -5.90 -11.82 -1.48
CA PRO A 57 -5.50 -11.70 -0.08
C PRO A 57 -4.03 -11.31 0.11
N LEU A 58 -3.19 -11.54 -0.90
CA LEU A 58 -1.76 -11.24 -0.89
C LEU A 58 -1.40 -9.86 -1.48
N PHE A 59 -2.40 -9.05 -1.87
CA PHE A 59 -2.15 -7.78 -2.55
C PHE A 59 -1.24 -6.84 -1.75
N LEU A 60 -1.46 -6.74 -0.43
CA LEU A 60 -0.75 -5.80 0.42
C LEU A 60 0.73 -6.21 0.62
N PRO A 61 1.07 -7.45 1.02
CA PRO A 61 2.46 -7.91 1.06
C PRO A 61 3.20 -7.71 -0.26
N ILE A 62 2.57 -8.05 -1.39
CA ILE A 62 3.21 -7.94 -2.72
C ILE A 62 3.48 -6.47 -3.06
N GLY A 63 2.50 -5.58 -2.86
CA GLY A 63 2.67 -4.15 -3.12
C GLY A 63 3.78 -3.52 -2.26
N LEU A 64 3.92 -3.97 -1.00
CA LEU A 64 4.97 -3.52 -0.10
C LEU A 64 6.37 -4.02 -0.50
N ILE A 65 6.49 -5.24 -1.00
CA ILE A 65 7.75 -5.78 -1.55
C ILE A 65 8.20 -4.91 -2.73
N VAL A 66 7.30 -4.60 -3.67
CA VAL A 66 7.62 -3.74 -4.82
C VAL A 66 8.11 -2.36 -4.35
N LEU A 67 7.44 -1.75 -3.38
CA LEU A 67 7.85 -0.46 -2.83
C LEU A 67 9.18 -0.50 -2.08
N THR A 68 9.51 -1.63 -1.46
CA THR A 68 10.78 -1.80 -0.75
C THR A 68 11.94 -1.99 -1.72
N LEU A 69 11.68 -2.63 -2.87
CA LEU A 69 12.66 -2.82 -3.95
C LEU A 69 12.87 -1.55 -4.78
N TYR A 70 11.88 -0.66 -4.86
CA TYR A 70 11.94 0.55 -5.68
C TYR A 70 13.16 1.46 -5.37
N PRO A 71 13.45 1.81 -4.10
CA PRO A 71 14.65 2.57 -3.75
C PRO A 71 15.93 1.86 -4.17
N ILE A 72 16.01 0.53 -3.96
CA ILE A 72 17.20 -0.28 -4.29
C ILE A 72 17.47 -0.24 -5.81
N LEU A 73 16.41 -0.31 -6.62
CA LEU A 73 16.49 -0.24 -8.08
C LEU A 73 16.90 1.16 -8.55
N MET A 74 16.34 2.21 -7.95
CA MET A 74 16.61 3.61 -8.32
C MET A 74 17.96 4.13 -7.82
N SER A 75 18.50 3.60 -6.72
CA SER A 75 19.78 4.02 -6.14
C SER A 75 21.00 3.28 -6.69
N GLY A 76 20.82 2.32 -7.60
CA GLY A 76 21.94 1.62 -8.25
C GLY A 76 22.69 0.63 -7.35
N GLY A 77 21.98 -0.11 -6.50
CA GLY A 77 22.53 -1.22 -5.71
C GLY A 77 22.73 -0.91 -4.22
N LEU A 78 22.68 -1.98 -3.42
CA LEU A 78 22.97 -2.01 -1.98
C LEU A 78 24.29 -1.30 -1.68
N ARG A 79 24.23 -0.09 -1.13
CA ARG A 79 25.35 0.53 -0.42
C ARG A 79 25.11 0.40 1.06
#